data_AF-A0A9P9EDB2-F1
#
_entry.id   AF-A0A9P9EDB2-F1
#
_cell.length_a   1.000
_cell.length_b   1.000
_cell.length_c   1.000
_cell.angle_alpha   90.00
_cell.angle_beta   90.00
_cell.angle_gamma   90.00
#
_symmetry.space_group_name_H-M   'P 1'
#
loop_
_entity.id
_entity.type
_entity.pdbx_description
1 polymer ?
#
loop_
_entity_poly.entity_id
_entity_poly.type
_entity_poly.pdbx_seq_one_letter_code
_entity_poly.pdbx_strand_id
1 'polypeptide(L)'
;MGLLLEKRGEEIKITEEIVEAAAGNGRSGEAIMVLLVEKRGDDAKAKVSDQFIWIQELQAIGYSLQEIAELLYERAHDSPWIYFQPANIPLCQVQPDHHLDSCAHQLLSPSSHKHDLVSWPATQANQDRDVRRSIEELCGLGGISPFSRDASRWNGMVQFEEKNSVALLSYSLVTSSLNGAGDVISRLIRVAERFSTAARTVQGAGFCCDSFTALRHRSTDESGASPQVQLVRLDFSSAARVLELLRTLGKLHQDGVDLQPGLSELLDASRKFLSQILPDIQGISERSTDLLRHSLHVSSLTIQFLCVSFLSYSQAHIGSIRPFFLDTLLQRTVPSLQSKEGPSPPQNPL
;
A
#
# COMPACT_ATOMS: atom_id res chain seq x y z
N MET A 1 2.92 -28.29 -27.51
CA MET A 1 4.26 -28.26 -26.87
C MET A 1 5.06 -29.52 -27.16
N GLY A 2 4.59 -30.73 -26.79
CA GLY A 2 5.35 -31.98 -26.96
C GLY A 2 5.94 -32.21 -28.36
N LEU A 3 5.12 -32.13 -29.41
CA LEU A 3 5.58 -32.27 -30.80
C LEU A 3 6.64 -31.24 -31.25
N LEU A 4 6.66 -30.04 -30.66
CA LEU A 4 7.65 -29.01 -30.99
C LEU A 4 9.00 -29.33 -30.34
N LEU A 5 8.99 -29.75 -29.08
CA LEU A 5 10.19 -30.19 -28.36
C LEU A 5 10.76 -31.48 -28.96
N GLU A 6 9.92 -32.39 -29.45
CA GLU A 6 10.40 -33.60 -30.15
C GLU A 6 11.08 -33.30 -31.48
N LYS A 7 10.58 -32.31 -32.24
CA LYS A 7 11.11 -32.01 -33.58
C LYS A 7 12.23 -30.98 -33.59
N ARG A 8 12.27 -30.09 -32.60
CA ARG A 8 13.18 -28.93 -32.55
C ARG A 8 13.76 -28.67 -31.16
N GLY A 9 13.71 -29.64 -30.25
CA GLY A 9 14.17 -29.49 -28.86
C GLY A 9 15.62 -29.01 -28.76
N GLU A 10 16.51 -29.53 -29.61
CA GLU A 10 17.92 -29.12 -29.66
C GLU A 10 18.11 -27.65 -30.11
N GLU A 11 17.12 -27.06 -30.78
CA GLU A 11 17.13 -25.66 -31.23
C GLU A 11 16.44 -24.72 -30.22
N ILE A 12 15.65 -25.26 -29.28
CA ILE A 12 14.86 -24.49 -28.32
C ILE A 12 15.64 -24.38 -27.01
N LYS A 13 16.21 -23.21 -26.76
CA LYS A 13 16.81 -22.89 -25.47
C LYS A 13 15.70 -22.59 -24.45
N ILE A 14 15.53 -23.44 -23.44
CA ILE A 14 14.61 -23.18 -22.33
C ILE A 14 15.17 -22.04 -21.47
N THR A 15 14.51 -20.88 -21.48
CA THR A 15 14.85 -19.69 -20.68
C THR A 15 13.89 -19.53 -19.49
N GLU A 16 14.21 -18.62 -18.57
CA GLU A 16 13.38 -18.30 -17.40
C GLU A 16 11.99 -17.85 -17.84
N GLU A 17 11.94 -17.01 -18.88
CA GLU A 17 10.68 -16.53 -19.45
C GLU A 17 9.80 -17.66 -20.00
N ILE A 18 10.40 -18.72 -20.57
CA ILE A 18 9.64 -19.88 -21.08
C ILE A 18 9.06 -20.69 -19.92
N VAL A 19 9.81 -20.84 -18.83
CA VAL A 19 9.34 -21.57 -17.64
C VAL A 19 8.25 -20.77 -16.92
N GLU A 20 8.41 -19.44 -16.77
CA GLU A 20 7.39 -18.55 -16.21
C GLU A 20 6.11 -18.54 -17.07
N ALA A 21 6.25 -18.48 -18.40
CA ALA A 21 5.11 -18.56 -19.32
C ALA A 21 4.40 -19.92 -19.26
N ALA A 22 5.15 -21.01 -19.11
CA ALA A 22 4.58 -22.33 -18.91
C ALA A 22 3.81 -22.41 -17.59
N ALA A 23 4.42 -21.95 -16.49
CA ALA A 23 3.81 -21.88 -15.17
C ALA A 23 2.49 -21.08 -15.18
N GLY A 24 2.43 -19.99 -15.95
CA GLY A 24 1.22 -19.18 -16.10
C GLY A 24 0.12 -19.73 -17.00
N ASN A 25 0.30 -20.92 -17.57
CA ASN A 25 -0.76 -21.56 -18.32
C ASN A 25 -1.78 -22.23 -17.37
N GLY A 26 -2.85 -21.53 -17.01
CA GLY A 26 -3.83 -22.04 -16.04
C GLY A 26 -4.59 -23.32 -16.43
N ARG A 27 -4.51 -23.80 -17.68
CA ARG A 27 -5.15 -25.06 -18.13
C ARG A 27 -4.18 -26.23 -18.23
N SER A 28 -2.89 -25.97 -18.42
CA SER A 28 -1.92 -27.00 -18.80
C SER A 28 -0.50 -26.69 -18.31
N GLY A 29 -0.33 -25.73 -17.41
CA GLY A 29 0.98 -25.25 -16.95
C GLY A 29 1.79 -26.35 -16.29
N GLU A 30 1.16 -27.16 -15.44
CA GLU A 30 1.76 -28.37 -14.87
C GLU A 30 2.29 -29.31 -15.96
N ALA A 31 1.43 -29.68 -16.91
CA ALA A 31 1.78 -30.61 -17.99
C ALA A 31 2.88 -30.03 -18.91
N ILE A 32 2.88 -28.71 -19.14
CA ILE A 32 3.93 -28.05 -19.91
C ILE A 32 5.24 -28.02 -19.11
N MET A 33 5.20 -27.75 -17.81
CA MET A 33 6.39 -27.79 -16.94
C MET A 33 6.99 -29.18 -16.83
N VAL A 34 6.17 -30.23 -16.72
CA VAL A 34 6.61 -31.64 -16.76
C VAL A 34 7.41 -31.90 -18.03
N LEU A 35 6.87 -31.52 -19.19
CA LEU A 35 7.54 -31.70 -20.49
C LEU A 35 8.86 -30.93 -20.60
N LEU A 36 8.93 -29.72 -20.02
CA LEU A 36 10.15 -28.92 -20.00
C LEU A 36 11.23 -29.52 -19.09
N VAL A 37 10.84 -30.11 -17.95
CA VAL A 37 11.77 -30.73 -16.99
C VAL A 37 12.25 -32.10 -17.50
N GLU A 38 11.37 -32.93 -18.07
CA GLU A 38 11.71 -34.26 -18.61
C GLU A 38 12.69 -34.15 -19.78
N LYS A 39 12.46 -33.21 -20.72
CA LYS A 39 13.36 -33.01 -21.86
C LYS A 39 14.75 -32.51 -21.47
N ARG A 40 14.90 -31.90 -20.28
CA ARG A 40 16.23 -31.54 -19.73
C ARG A 40 16.96 -32.75 -19.12
N GLY A 41 16.23 -33.73 -18.59
CA GLY A 41 16.81 -34.92 -17.94
C GLY A 41 17.58 -35.83 -18.91
N ASP A 42 17.16 -35.88 -20.17
CA ASP A 42 17.77 -36.72 -21.22
C ASP A 42 18.96 -36.03 -21.93
N ASP A 43 19.12 -34.72 -21.77
CA ASP A 43 20.14 -33.91 -22.46
C ASP A 43 21.43 -33.77 -21.62
N ALA A 44 22.21 -34.86 -21.51
CA ALA A 44 23.54 -34.86 -20.89
C ALA A 44 24.59 -33.94 -21.57
N LYS A 45 24.22 -33.20 -22.63
CA LYS A 45 25.06 -32.27 -23.39
C LYS A 45 24.51 -30.85 -23.49
N ALA A 46 23.33 -30.56 -22.92
CA ALA A 46 22.88 -29.18 -22.78
C ALA A 46 23.78 -28.51 -21.73
N LYS A 47 24.79 -27.78 -22.22
CA LYS A 47 25.67 -26.90 -21.47
C LYS A 47 24.84 -26.20 -20.40
N VAL A 48 25.09 -26.60 -19.15
CA VAL A 48 24.22 -26.36 -18.00
C VAL A 48 23.77 -24.90 -18.00
N SER A 49 22.49 -24.67 -18.32
CA SER A 49 21.87 -23.47 -17.80
C SER A 49 21.61 -23.80 -16.34
N ASP A 50 22.53 -23.41 -15.46
CA ASP A 50 22.45 -23.55 -14.00
C ASP A 50 21.16 -22.91 -13.42
N GLN A 51 20.43 -22.18 -14.26
CA GLN A 51 19.26 -21.36 -13.95
C GLN A 51 18.02 -22.13 -13.47
N PHE A 52 17.93 -23.47 -13.62
CA PHE A 52 16.74 -24.27 -13.23
C PHE A 52 17.02 -25.53 -12.42
N ILE A 53 18.24 -25.68 -11.89
CA ILE A 53 18.58 -26.80 -10.99
C ILE A 53 17.66 -26.82 -9.76
N TRP A 54 17.26 -25.63 -9.29
CA TRP A 54 16.38 -25.44 -8.15
C TRP A 54 15.00 -26.11 -8.32
N ILE A 55 14.47 -26.31 -9.53
CA ILE A 55 13.18 -27.03 -9.74
C ILE A 55 13.33 -28.48 -9.29
N GLN A 56 14.42 -29.14 -9.69
CA GLN A 56 14.70 -30.53 -9.30
C GLN A 56 14.99 -30.64 -7.79
N GLU A 57 15.67 -29.65 -7.22
CA GLU A 57 15.92 -29.58 -5.77
C GLU A 57 14.61 -29.42 -4.99
N LEU A 58 13.70 -28.54 -5.42
CA LEU A 58 12.39 -28.38 -4.80
C LEU A 58 11.56 -29.67 -4.90
N GLN A 59 11.59 -30.35 -6.06
CA GLN A 59 10.96 -31.66 -6.22
C GLN A 59 11.54 -32.71 -5.27
N ALA A 60 12.87 -32.72 -5.08
CA ALA A 60 13.53 -33.63 -4.14
C ALA A 60 13.17 -33.34 -2.67
N ILE A 61 12.85 -32.09 -2.34
CA ILE A 61 12.38 -31.66 -1.01
C ILE A 61 10.87 -31.94 -0.83
N GLY A 62 10.17 -32.33 -1.89
CA GLY A 62 8.77 -32.79 -1.86
C GLY A 62 7.76 -31.84 -2.49
N TYR A 63 8.19 -30.74 -3.12
CA TYR A 63 7.29 -29.86 -3.86
C TYR A 63 6.87 -30.49 -5.20
N SER A 64 5.58 -30.51 -5.48
CA SER A 64 5.04 -30.90 -6.77
C SER A 64 5.36 -29.87 -7.85
N LEU A 65 5.36 -30.28 -9.12
CA LEU A 65 5.50 -29.34 -10.24
C LEU A 65 4.34 -28.34 -10.29
N GLN A 66 3.15 -28.72 -9.80
CA GLN A 66 2.03 -27.82 -9.66
C GLN A 66 2.33 -26.71 -8.65
N GLU A 67 2.86 -27.03 -7.47
CA GLU A 67 3.23 -26.01 -6.46
C GLU A 67 4.37 -25.12 -6.96
N ILE A 68 5.34 -25.69 -7.68
CA ILE A 68 6.43 -24.91 -8.29
C ILE A 68 5.88 -23.99 -9.40
N ALA A 69 4.95 -24.48 -10.22
CA ALA A 69 4.29 -23.67 -11.25
C ALA A 69 3.47 -22.54 -10.60
N GLU A 70 2.77 -22.81 -9.50
CA GLU A 70 2.03 -21.79 -8.77
C GLU A 70 2.98 -20.71 -8.22
N LEU A 71 4.09 -21.09 -7.57
CA LEU A 71 5.10 -20.13 -7.09
C LEU A 71 5.68 -19.27 -8.22
N LEU A 72 5.95 -19.86 -9.38
CA LEU A 72 6.45 -19.13 -10.55
C LEU A 72 5.40 -18.20 -11.16
N TYR A 73 4.15 -18.66 -11.21
CA TYR A 73 3.03 -17.85 -11.67
C TYR A 73 2.84 -16.64 -10.77
N GLU A 74 2.81 -16.85 -9.45
CA GLU A 74 2.74 -15.79 -8.45
C GLU A 74 3.91 -14.81 -8.62
N ARG A 75 5.15 -15.27 -8.74
CA ARG A 75 6.29 -14.40 -8.96
C ARG A 75 6.16 -13.56 -10.25
N ALA A 76 5.69 -14.15 -11.34
CA ALA A 76 5.59 -13.46 -12.63
C ALA A 76 4.40 -12.47 -12.72
N HIS A 77 3.28 -12.76 -12.04
CA HIS A 77 2.02 -12.02 -12.21
C HIS A 77 1.63 -11.19 -11.00
N ASP A 78 2.00 -11.62 -9.80
CA ASP A 78 1.63 -10.96 -8.57
C ASP A 78 2.69 -9.96 -8.11
N SER A 79 3.96 -10.11 -8.52
CA SER A 79 5.04 -9.20 -8.13
C SER A 79 4.70 -7.73 -8.48
N PRO A 80 4.90 -6.78 -7.54
CA PRO A 80 5.59 -6.96 -6.26
C PRO A 80 4.69 -7.36 -5.09
N TRP A 81 3.40 -7.64 -5.32
CA TRP A 81 2.45 -7.96 -4.26
C TRP A 81 2.67 -9.35 -3.66
N ILE A 82 2.63 -9.38 -2.33
CA ILE A 82 2.46 -10.60 -1.56
C ILE A 82 1.06 -10.55 -0.95
N TYR A 83 0.14 -11.35 -1.49
CA TYR A 83 -1.24 -11.39 -1.02
C TYR A 83 -1.33 -11.99 0.37
N PHE A 84 -2.24 -11.45 1.19
CA PHE A 84 -2.43 -11.95 2.56
C PHE A 84 -3.90 -11.99 2.96
N GLN A 85 -4.21 -12.89 3.89
CA GLN A 85 -5.51 -12.90 4.54
C GLN A 85 -5.54 -11.84 5.66
N PRO A 86 -6.49 -10.88 5.64
CA PRO A 86 -6.58 -9.86 6.67
C PRO A 86 -6.78 -10.44 8.06
N ALA A 87 -6.10 -9.86 9.05
CA ALA A 87 -6.34 -10.18 10.44
C ALA A 87 -7.70 -9.63 10.90
N ASN A 88 -8.35 -10.33 11.84
CA ASN A 88 -9.58 -9.83 12.46
C ASN A 88 -9.24 -8.78 13.52
N ILE A 89 -8.96 -7.55 13.08
CA ILE A 89 -8.63 -6.41 13.93
C ILE A 89 -9.90 -5.58 14.16
N PRO A 90 -10.40 -5.45 15.40
CA PRO A 90 -11.54 -4.59 15.69
C PRO A 90 -11.24 -3.13 15.34
N LEU A 91 -12.17 -2.48 14.62
CA LEU A 91 -12.03 -1.05 14.32
C LEU A 91 -12.10 -0.23 15.61
N CYS A 92 -11.13 0.66 15.78
CA CYS A 92 -11.02 1.53 16.94
C CYS A 92 -10.70 2.96 16.50
N GLN A 93 -11.18 3.94 17.26
CA GLN A 93 -10.82 5.34 17.01
C GLN A 93 -9.52 5.69 17.73
N VAL A 94 -8.67 6.45 17.03
CA VAL A 94 -7.52 7.11 17.63
C VAL A 94 -7.99 8.08 18.72
N GLN A 95 -7.23 8.21 19.79
CA GLN A 95 -7.51 9.16 20.87
C GLN A 95 -6.65 10.42 20.67
N PRO A 96 -7.22 11.55 20.20
CA PRO A 96 -6.43 12.75 19.92
C PRO A 96 -5.75 13.34 21.16
N ASP A 97 -6.31 13.13 22.36
CA ASP A 97 -5.79 13.65 23.62
C ASP A 97 -4.97 12.59 24.40
N HIS A 98 -4.54 11.51 23.73
CA HIS A 98 -3.78 10.45 24.37
C HIS A 98 -2.35 10.91 24.69
N HIS A 99 -1.95 10.70 25.94
CA HIS A 99 -0.58 10.97 26.40
C HIS A 99 -0.07 9.75 27.17
N LEU A 100 1.17 9.35 26.86
CA LEU A 100 1.89 8.37 27.66
C LEU A 100 2.23 8.98 29.03
N ASP A 101 2.33 8.13 30.03
CA ASP A 101 2.83 8.53 31.34
C ASP A 101 4.19 9.19 31.21
N SER A 102 4.34 10.38 31.81
CA SER A 102 5.59 11.16 31.76
C SER A 102 6.05 11.51 30.34
N CYS A 103 5.13 11.62 29.37
CA CYS A 103 5.52 12.01 28.00
C CYS A 103 6.17 13.40 27.99
N ALA A 104 7.11 13.62 27.07
CA ALA A 104 7.82 14.90 26.95
C ALA A 104 6.86 16.10 26.71
N HIS A 105 5.64 15.85 26.21
CA HIS A 105 4.61 16.88 26.09
C HIS A 105 4.16 17.44 27.45
N GLN A 106 4.22 16.67 28.54
CA GLN A 106 3.92 17.16 29.89
C GLN A 106 4.90 18.24 30.36
N LEU A 107 6.12 18.27 29.81
CA LEU A 107 7.09 19.33 30.09
C LEU A 107 6.72 20.67 29.43
N LEU A 108 5.97 20.62 28.34
CA LEU A 108 5.51 21.79 27.59
C LEU A 108 4.07 22.20 27.97
N SER A 109 3.24 21.23 28.33
CA SER A 109 1.82 21.38 28.69
C SER A 109 1.44 20.38 29.79
N PRO A 110 1.59 20.70 31.09
CA PRO A 110 1.28 19.79 32.18
C PRO A 110 -0.24 19.55 32.26
N SER A 111 -0.69 18.33 31.98
CA SER A 111 -2.09 17.90 32.19
C SER A 111 -2.29 17.30 33.60
N SER A 112 -3.51 17.39 34.13
CA SER A 112 -3.86 17.14 35.54
C SER A 112 -4.28 15.69 35.87
N HIS A 113 -4.07 14.73 34.97
CA HIS A 113 -4.55 13.36 35.18
C HIS A 113 -3.56 12.52 35.99
N LYS A 114 -4.06 11.93 37.09
CA LYS A 114 -3.30 11.09 38.02
C LYS A 114 -2.99 9.72 37.42
N HIS A 115 -1.78 9.28 37.75
CA HIS A 115 -1.08 8.08 37.30
C HIS A 115 -1.66 6.77 37.81
N ASP A 116 -1.65 5.76 36.94
CA ASP A 116 -1.51 4.35 37.32
C ASP A 116 -0.27 3.78 36.60
N LEU A 117 0.76 3.45 37.38
CA LEU A 117 1.99 2.81 36.91
C LEU A 117 1.68 1.39 36.42
N VAL A 118 1.47 1.21 35.12
CA VAL A 118 1.40 -0.12 34.52
C VAL A 118 2.81 -0.59 34.17
N SER A 119 3.28 -1.60 34.90
CA SER A 119 4.54 -2.30 34.62
C SER A 119 4.46 -3.08 33.30
N TRP A 120 5.40 -2.85 32.38
CA TRP A 120 5.47 -3.57 31.10
C TRP A 120 6.28 -4.88 31.24
N PRO A 121 5.71 -6.07 30.97
CA PRO A 121 6.45 -7.33 31.03
C PRO A 121 7.32 -7.58 29.80
N ALA A 122 8.37 -8.37 29.98
CA ALA A 122 9.53 -8.57 29.10
C ALA A 122 9.30 -9.41 27.81
N THR A 123 8.22 -9.19 27.06
CA THR A 123 8.00 -9.78 25.71
C THR A 123 7.87 -8.72 24.62
N GLN A 124 8.65 -7.65 24.74
CA GLN A 124 8.55 -6.43 23.93
C GLN A 124 8.81 -6.65 22.43
N ALA A 125 9.81 -7.46 22.05
CA ALA A 125 10.18 -7.63 20.63
C ALA A 125 9.09 -8.30 19.76
N ASN A 126 8.35 -9.27 20.30
CA ASN A 126 7.23 -9.90 19.56
C ASN A 126 6.05 -8.92 19.45
N GLN A 127 5.78 -8.18 20.53
CA GLN A 127 4.76 -7.14 20.54
C GLN A 127 5.07 -6.03 19.52
N ASP A 128 6.33 -5.60 19.41
CA ASP A 128 6.78 -4.61 18.42
C ASP A 128 6.56 -5.11 16.98
N ARG A 129 6.90 -6.37 16.70
CA ARG A 129 6.74 -6.99 15.37
C ARG A 129 5.26 -7.11 15.00
N ASP A 130 4.42 -7.53 15.93
CA ASP A 130 2.99 -7.71 15.71
C ASP A 130 2.28 -6.35 15.51
N VAL A 131 2.68 -5.33 16.27
CA VAL A 131 2.21 -3.95 16.10
C VAL A 131 2.62 -3.42 14.72
N ARG A 132 3.88 -3.58 14.32
CA ARG A 132 4.34 -3.16 12.98
C ARG A 132 3.55 -3.85 11.87
N ARG A 133 3.40 -5.17 11.94
CA ARG A 133 2.62 -5.94 10.94
C ARG A 133 1.16 -5.43 10.86
N SER A 134 0.57 -5.11 12.01
CA SER A 134 -0.79 -4.56 12.06
C SER A 134 -0.88 -3.18 11.40
N ILE A 135 0.12 -2.30 11.61
CA ILE A 135 0.19 -0.99 10.96
C ILE A 135 0.33 -1.15 9.44
N GLU A 136 1.24 -2.02 9.00
CA GLU A 136 1.45 -2.31 7.59
C GLU A 136 0.14 -2.77 6.94
N GLU A 137 -0.55 -3.75 7.53
CA GLU A 137 -1.83 -4.22 7.03
C GLU A 137 -2.90 -3.10 6.97
N LEU A 138 -3.08 -2.37 8.08
CA LEU A 138 -4.14 -1.39 8.24
C LEU A 138 -3.95 -0.16 7.34
N CYS A 139 -2.73 0.40 7.32
CA CYS A 139 -2.40 1.55 6.50
C CYS A 139 -2.21 1.18 5.03
N GLY A 140 -1.76 -0.04 4.73
CA GLY A 140 -1.41 -0.45 3.37
C GLY A 140 -0.43 0.52 2.70
N LEU A 141 -0.31 0.42 1.38
CA LEU A 141 0.41 1.40 0.59
C LEU A 141 -0.53 2.57 0.26
N GLY A 142 -0.57 3.56 1.15
CA GLY A 142 -1.47 4.71 1.00
C GLY A 142 -2.95 4.34 1.06
N GLY A 143 -3.32 3.38 1.90
CA GLY A 143 -4.69 2.89 2.08
C GLY A 143 -5.06 1.67 1.25
N ILE A 144 -4.13 1.18 0.42
CA ILE A 144 -4.33 0.07 -0.51
C ILE A 144 -3.57 -1.16 0.00
N SER A 145 -4.27 -2.27 0.20
CA SER A 145 -3.69 -3.51 0.73
C SER A 145 -4.06 -4.70 -0.15
N PRO A 146 -3.11 -5.60 -0.49
CA PRO A 146 -3.35 -6.74 -1.39
C PRO A 146 -3.96 -7.94 -0.66
N PHE A 147 -5.23 -7.84 -0.26
CA PHE A 147 -5.90 -8.96 0.43
C PHE A 147 -6.65 -9.92 -0.50
N SER A 148 -6.63 -9.66 -1.81
CA SER A 148 -7.33 -10.45 -2.84
C SER A 148 -6.79 -10.09 -4.22
N ARG A 149 -6.60 -11.07 -5.11
CA ARG A 149 -6.21 -10.86 -6.53
C ARG A 149 -7.26 -10.11 -7.35
N ASP A 150 -8.49 -10.04 -6.85
CA ASP A 150 -9.50 -9.13 -7.37
C ASP A 150 -9.25 -7.69 -6.89
N ALA A 151 -8.61 -6.90 -7.74
CA ALA A 151 -8.29 -5.50 -7.50
C ALA A 151 -9.54 -4.59 -7.36
N SER A 152 -10.71 -5.01 -7.83
CA SER A 152 -11.95 -4.22 -7.69
C SER A 152 -12.40 -4.05 -6.23
N ARG A 153 -11.95 -4.97 -5.37
CA ARG A 153 -12.24 -4.97 -3.93
C ARG A 153 -11.33 -4.03 -3.14
N TRP A 154 -10.27 -3.52 -3.75
CA TRP A 154 -9.31 -2.65 -3.08
C TRP A 154 -9.86 -1.22 -2.96
N ASN A 155 -9.28 -0.45 -2.05
CA ASN A 155 -9.70 0.95 -1.85
C ASN A 155 -9.11 1.91 -2.89
N GLY A 156 -8.28 1.43 -3.80
CA GLY A 156 -7.60 2.20 -4.85
C GLY A 156 -6.75 1.30 -5.73
N MET A 157 -5.97 1.91 -6.62
CA MET A 157 -5.07 1.24 -7.55
C MET A 157 -3.63 1.69 -7.31
N VAL A 158 -2.70 0.76 -7.42
CA VAL A 158 -1.26 1.03 -7.45
C VAL A 158 -0.72 0.58 -8.79
N GLN A 159 0.04 1.44 -9.44
CA GLN A 159 0.87 1.09 -10.57
C GLN A 159 2.33 1.17 -10.17
N PHE A 160 3.12 0.18 -10.54
CA PHE A 160 4.54 0.17 -10.27
C PHE A 160 5.35 0.59 -11.52
N GLU A 161 6.34 1.43 -11.31
CA GLU A 161 7.31 1.90 -12.31
C GLU A 161 8.75 1.55 -11.83
N GLU A 162 9.75 1.73 -12.70
CA GLU A 162 11.17 1.56 -12.38
C GLU A 162 11.49 0.21 -11.71
N LYS A 163 11.07 -0.91 -12.35
CA LYS A 163 11.25 -2.28 -11.82
C LYS A 163 10.72 -2.44 -10.38
N ASN A 164 9.47 -2.00 -10.15
CA ASN A 164 8.79 -2.10 -8.86
C ASN A 164 9.35 -1.23 -7.73
N SER A 165 10.30 -0.32 -8.01
CA SER A 165 10.88 0.57 -7.00
C SER A 165 10.08 1.86 -6.78
N VAL A 166 9.20 2.21 -7.73
CA VAL A 166 8.33 3.39 -7.65
C VAL A 166 6.87 2.97 -7.70
N ALA A 167 6.08 3.40 -6.71
CA ALA A 167 4.65 3.12 -6.66
C ALA A 167 3.83 4.40 -6.92
N LEU A 168 3.01 4.39 -7.96
CA LEU A 168 2.02 5.43 -8.27
C LEU A 168 0.68 5.05 -7.67
N LEU A 169 0.17 5.86 -6.76
CA LEU A 169 -1.09 5.58 -6.05
C LEU A 169 -2.21 6.41 -6.65
N SER A 170 -3.31 5.77 -7.02
CA SER A 170 -4.50 6.46 -7.52
C SER A 170 -5.77 5.91 -6.87
N TYR A 171 -6.72 6.79 -6.57
CA TYR A 171 -8.07 6.39 -6.23
C TYR A 171 -8.89 6.61 -7.50
N SER A 172 -9.35 5.53 -8.11
CA SER A 172 -10.07 5.63 -9.39
C SER A 172 -11.37 6.42 -9.18
N LEU A 173 -11.39 7.65 -9.67
CA LEU A 173 -12.58 8.47 -9.88
C LEU A 173 -13.00 8.33 -11.36
N VAL A 174 -13.24 7.10 -11.81
CA VAL A 174 -13.96 6.88 -13.09
C VAL A 174 -15.45 7.07 -12.80
N THR A 175 -15.81 8.29 -12.42
CA THR A 175 -17.19 8.67 -12.13
C THR A 175 -17.85 9.11 -13.43
N SER A 176 -18.33 8.14 -14.22
CA SER A 176 -19.33 8.41 -15.26
C SER A 176 -20.77 8.31 -14.73
N SER A 177 -20.98 8.12 -13.41
CA SER A 177 -22.30 8.17 -12.78
C SER A 177 -22.27 8.61 -11.31
N LEU A 178 -23.39 9.16 -10.82
CA LEU A 178 -23.63 9.61 -9.44
C LEU A 178 -23.38 8.51 -8.38
N ASN A 179 -23.48 7.23 -8.75
CA ASN A 179 -23.16 6.09 -7.87
C ASN A 179 -21.66 6.02 -7.52
N GLY A 180 -20.79 6.55 -8.38
CA GLY A 180 -19.34 6.50 -8.14
C GLY A 180 -18.87 7.39 -6.98
N ALA A 181 -19.62 8.43 -6.60
CA ALA A 181 -19.26 9.29 -5.47
C ALA A 181 -19.46 8.58 -4.12
N GLY A 182 -20.58 7.87 -3.96
CA GLY A 182 -20.88 7.08 -2.76
C GLY A 182 -19.86 5.96 -2.53
N ASP A 183 -19.43 5.30 -3.60
CA ASP A 183 -18.38 4.27 -3.54
C ASP A 183 -17.05 4.86 -3.05
N VAL A 184 -16.66 6.03 -3.58
CA VAL A 184 -15.43 6.72 -3.15
C VAL A 184 -15.52 7.15 -1.69
N ILE A 185 -16.63 7.76 -1.27
CA ILE A 185 -16.83 8.15 0.14
C ILE A 185 -16.71 6.92 1.04
N SER A 186 -17.36 5.81 0.68
CA SER A 186 -17.33 4.56 1.46
C SER A 186 -15.92 3.96 1.54
N ARG A 187 -15.14 4.00 0.45
CA ARG A 187 -13.74 3.59 0.44
C ARG A 187 -12.88 4.49 1.34
N LEU A 188 -13.04 5.81 1.25
CA LEU A 188 -12.30 6.77 2.08
C LEU A 188 -12.60 6.61 3.57
N ILE A 189 -13.88 6.42 3.94
CA ILE A 189 -14.28 6.11 5.33
C ILE A 189 -13.55 4.85 5.80
N ARG A 190 -13.60 3.76 5.02
CA ARG A 190 -12.95 2.48 5.39
C ARG A 190 -11.45 2.65 5.60
N VAL A 191 -10.76 3.37 4.72
CA VAL A 191 -9.31 3.61 4.86
C VAL A 191 -9.02 4.48 6.08
N ALA A 192 -9.78 5.55 6.29
CA ALA A 192 -9.59 6.43 7.45
C ALA A 192 -9.89 5.73 8.80
N GLU A 193 -10.83 4.78 8.83
CA GLU A 193 -11.09 3.91 9.98
C GLU A 193 -9.95 2.94 10.25
N ARG A 194 -9.40 2.32 9.20
CA ARG A 194 -8.21 1.46 9.32
C ARG A 194 -7.00 2.26 9.80
N PHE A 195 -6.77 3.45 9.25
CA PHE A 195 -5.74 4.36 9.73
C PHE A 195 -5.94 4.73 11.22
N SER A 196 -7.16 5.10 11.61
CA SER A 196 -7.48 5.42 13.02
C SER A 196 -7.21 4.23 13.94
N THR A 197 -7.52 3.02 13.47
CA THR A 197 -7.22 1.78 14.19
C THR A 197 -5.72 1.56 14.30
N ALA A 198 -4.95 1.78 13.23
CA ALA A 198 -3.49 1.68 13.24
C ALA A 198 -2.87 2.65 14.25
N ALA A 199 -3.31 3.91 14.23
CA ALA A 199 -2.88 4.92 15.19
C ALA A 199 -3.22 4.52 16.63
N ARG A 200 -4.44 4.01 16.86
CA ARG A 200 -4.85 3.53 18.19
C ARG A 200 -4.03 2.32 18.67
N THR A 201 -3.64 1.42 17.76
CA THR A 201 -2.76 0.29 18.07
C THR A 201 -1.38 0.76 18.52
N VAL A 202 -0.81 1.76 17.84
CA VAL A 202 0.49 2.36 18.21
C VAL A 202 0.41 3.10 19.56
N GLN A 203 -0.68 3.83 19.81
CA GLN A 203 -0.96 4.44 21.13
C GLN A 203 -1.06 3.36 22.22
N GLY A 204 -1.83 2.30 21.98
CA GLY A 204 -2.02 1.20 22.94
C GLY A 204 -0.75 0.40 23.22
N ALA A 205 0.19 0.36 22.27
CA ALA A 205 1.51 -0.23 22.42
C ALA A 205 2.52 0.71 23.08
N GLY A 206 2.14 1.94 23.44
CA GLY A 206 3.03 2.88 24.12
C GLY A 206 4.05 3.58 23.22
N PHE A 207 3.86 3.57 21.89
CA PHE A 207 4.85 4.11 20.94
C PHE A 207 4.62 5.57 20.56
N CYS A 208 3.40 6.09 20.72
CA CYS A 208 3.12 7.51 20.47
C CYS A 208 2.03 8.05 21.40
N CYS A 209 1.98 9.38 21.52
CA CYS A 209 0.95 10.12 22.23
C CYS A 209 -0.19 10.50 21.25
N ASP A 210 -0.30 11.79 20.94
CA ASP A 210 -1.34 12.47 20.17
C ASP A 210 -0.95 12.75 18.71
N SER A 211 0.29 12.44 18.35
CA SER A 211 0.91 12.86 17.09
C SER A 211 1.99 11.89 16.65
N PHE A 212 2.37 11.99 15.38
CA PHE A 212 3.51 11.30 14.79
C PHE A 212 4.29 12.27 13.90
N THR A 213 5.45 11.85 13.40
CA THR A 213 6.30 12.70 12.56
C THR A 213 6.47 12.15 11.16
N ALA A 214 6.67 13.05 10.20
CA ALA A 214 7.06 12.73 8.83
C ALA A 214 8.29 13.56 8.44
N LEU A 215 9.15 12.98 7.60
CA LEU A 215 10.27 13.70 7.00
C LEU A 215 9.82 14.37 5.70
N ARG A 216 10.11 15.65 5.57
CA ARG A 216 9.91 16.43 4.34
C ARG A 216 11.24 16.87 3.78
N HIS A 217 11.47 16.59 2.50
CA HIS A 217 12.57 17.18 1.75
C HIS A 217 12.16 18.55 1.20
N ARG A 218 12.93 19.61 1.46
CA ARG A 218 12.76 20.90 0.79
C ARG A 218 13.61 20.90 -0.48
N SER A 219 12.97 21.05 -1.64
CA SER A 219 13.72 21.34 -2.86
C SER A 219 14.39 22.69 -2.67
N THR A 220 15.71 22.73 -2.78
CA THR A 220 16.47 23.97 -2.77
C THR A 220 16.17 24.70 -4.08
N ASP A 221 15.70 25.95 -3.99
CA ASP A 221 15.77 26.88 -5.12
C ASP A 221 17.20 26.91 -5.67
N GLU A 222 17.36 27.33 -6.94
CA GLU A 222 18.57 27.29 -7.79
C GLU A 222 19.87 27.89 -7.20
N SER A 223 19.90 28.25 -5.92
CA SER A 223 21.00 28.88 -5.17
C SER A 223 22.05 27.91 -4.62
N GLY A 224 22.06 26.63 -5.00
CA GLY A 224 23.15 25.69 -4.64
C GLY A 224 23.28 25.34 -3.15
N ALA A 225 22.24 25.56 -2.34
CA ALA A 225 22.21 25.15 -0.94
C ALA A 225 22.09 23.63 -0.81
N SER A 226 22.62 23.06 0.30
CA SER A 226 22.47 21.62 0.60
C SER A 226 21.00 21.26 0.84
N PRO A 227 20.55 20.05 0.45
CA PRO A 227 19.18 19.58 0.68
C PRO A 227 18.83 19.66 2.17
N GLN A 228 17.77 20.38 2.50
CA GLN A 228 17.28 20.51 3.87
C GLN A 228 16.13 19.53 4.11
N VAL A 229 16.33 18.60 5.04
CA VAL A 229 15.27 17.72 5.55
C VAL A 229 14.63 18.38 6.77
N GLN A 230 13.31 18.47 6.78
CA GLN A 230 12.52 18.99 7.89
C GLN A 230 11.66 17.89 8.48
N LEU A 231 11.66 17.79 9.81
CA LEU A 231 10.71 16.96 10.56
C LEU A 231 9.40 17.74 10.71
N VAL A 232 8.29 17.16 10.26
CA VAL A 232 6.95 17.71 10.38
C VAL A 232 6.16 16.88 11.38
N ARG A 233 5.61 17.51 12.41
CA ARG A 233 4.67 16.88 13.36
C ARG A 233 3.28 16.87 12.75
N LEU A 234 2.59 15.74 12.84
CA LEU A 234 1.24 15.53 12.34
C LEU A 234 0.36 15.03 13.49
N ASP A 235 -0.66 15.82 13.86
CA ASP A 235 -1.55 15.50 14.97
C ASP A 235 -2.71 14.58 14.54
N PHE A 236 -3.03 13.59 15.37
CA PHE A 236 -4.12 12.66 15.09
C PHE A 236 -5.50 13.31 15.10
N SER A 237 -5.64 14.49 15.75
CA SER A 237 -6.86 15.31 15.71
C SER A 237 -7.26 15.67 14.28
N SER A 238 -6.29 15.93 13.39
CA SER A 238 -6.55 16.25 11.99
C SER A 238 -7.13 15.05 11.24
N ALA A 239 -6.56 13.86 11.46
CA ALA A 239 -7.06 12.62 10.85
C ALA A 239 -8.45 12.23 11.38
N ALA A 240 -8.67 12.37 12.68
CA ALA A 240 -9.97 12.12 13.31
C ALA A 240 -11.06 13.06 12.76
N ARG A 241 -10.73 14.34 12.54
CA ARG A 241 -11.64 15.33 11.95
C ARG A 241 -12.02 14.97 10.51
N VAL A 242 -11.05 14.57 9.68
CA VAL A 242 -11.33 14.12 8.30
C VAL A 242 -12.24 12.90 8.29
N LEU A 243 -12.02 11.91 9.16
CA LEU A 243 -12.89 10.74 9.28
C LEU A 243 -14.31 11.11 9.72
N GLU A 244 -14.45 12.00 10.70
CA GLU A 244 -15.76 12.49 11.15
C GLU A 244 -16.54 13.14 10.01
N LEU A 245 -15.89 14.04 9.27
CA LEU A 245 -16.50 14.74 8.13
C LEU A 245 -16.90 13.79 7.01
N LEU A 246 -16.06 12.79 6.69
CA LEU A 246 -16.39 11.76 5.71
C LEU A 246 -17.60 10.92 6.14
N ARG A 247 -17.71 10.55 7.42
CA ARG A 247 -18.89 9.82 7.94
C ARG A 247 -20.15 10.65 7.86
N THR A 248 -20.09 11.94 8.21
CA THR A 248 -21.20 12.87 8.06
C THR A 248 -21.62 12.98 6.60
N LEU A 249 -20.66 13.16 5.69
CA LEU A 249 -20.92 13.21 4.25
C LEU A 249 -21.55 11.92 3.71
N GLY A 250 -21.08 10.76 4.18
CA GLY A 250 -21.64 9.45 3.82
C GLY A 250 -23.10 9.30 4.23
N LYS A 251 -23.48 9.78 5.42
CA LYS A 251 -24.88 9.81 5.87
C LYS A 251 -25.73 10.74 5.03
N LEU A 252 -25.28 11.98 4.81
CA LEU A 252 -25.99 12.95 3.97
C LEU A 252 -26.22 12.43 2.55
N HIS A 253 -25.24 11.72 1.99
CA HIS A 253 -25.36 11.09 0.67
C HIS A 253 -26.43 9.99 0.63
N GLN A 254 -26.51 9.16 1.68
CA GLN A 254 -27.56 8.13 1.80
C GLN A 254 -28.95 8.76 1.97
N ASP A 255 -29.04 9.87 2.68
CA ASP A 255 -30.29 10.59 2.94
C ASP A 255 -30.74 11.49 1.77
N GLY A 256 -29.93 11.61 0.71
CA GLY A 256 -30.23 12.46 -0.46
C GLY A 256 -30.21 13.96 -0.14
N VAL A 257 -29.53 14.36 0.93
CA VAL A 257 -29.42 15.76 1.39
C VAL A 257 -28.31 16.49 0.65
N ASP A 258 -28.39 17.81 0.58
CA ASP A 258 -27.33 18.66 0.01
C ASP A 258 -25.97 18.40 0.69
N LEU A 259 -24.97 18.09 -0.13
CA LEU A 259 -23.62 17.74 0.29
C LEU A 259 -22.69 18.95 0.37
N GLN A 260 -23.07 20.09 -0.23
CA GLN A 260 -22.19 21.26 -0.40
C GLN A 260 -21.54 21.76 0.91
N PRO A 261 -22.26 21.90 2.04
CA PRO A 261 -21.66 22.35 3.29
C PRO A 261 -20.60 21.35 3.81
N GLY A 262 -20.94 20.06 3.81
CA GLY A 262 -20.04 19.00 4.27
C GLY A 262 -18.80 18.84 3.39
N LEU A 263 -18.94 19.04 2.07
CA LEU A 263 -17.81 19.03 1.12
C LEU A 263 -16.84 20.18 1.38
N SER A 264 -17.36 21.37 1.67
CA SER A 264 -16.53 22.55 1.95
C SER A 264 -15.72 22.36 3.23
N GLU A 265 -16.35 21.91 4.31
CA GLU A 265 -15.65 21.60 5.57
C GLU A 265 -14.60 20.50 5.40
N LEU A 266 -14.91 19.45 4.64
CA LEU A 266 -13.99 18.35 4.35
C LEU A 266 -12.77 18.83 3.56
N LEU A 267 -13.00 19.69 2.55
CA LEU A 267 -11.94 20.28 1.75
C LEU A 267 -11.02 21.15 2.61
N ASP A 268 -11.57 21.98 3.48
CA ASP A 268 -10.80 22.86 4.36
C ASP A 268 -9.95 22.06 5.36
N ALA A 269 -10.54 21.04 6.00
CA ALA A 269 -9.82 20.15 6.91
C ALA A 269 -8.66 19.42 6.19
N SER A 270 -8.92 18.94 4.97
CA SER A 270 -7.93 18.24 4.16
C SER A 270 -6.80 19.17 3.68
N ARG A 271 -7.13 20.39 3.23
CA ARG A 271 -6.14 21.41 2.85
C ARG A 271 -5.27 21.84 4.05
N LYS A 272 -5.87 22.00 5.23
CA LYS A 272 -5.15 22.32 6.47
C LYS A 272 -4.16 21.24 6.87
N PHE A 273 -4.49 19.97 6.64
CA PHE A 273 -3.54 18.88 6.85
C PHE A 273 -2.42 18.92 5.80
N LEU A 274 -2.79 18.98 4.53
CA LEU A 274 -1.83 18.93 3.42
C LEU A 274 -0.86 20.10 3.43
N SER A 275 -1.27 21.30 3.84
CA SER A 275 -0.38 22.48 3.91
C SER A 275 0.77 22.31 4.92
N GLN A 276 0.63 21.44 5.92
CA GLN A 276 1.71 21.12 6.87
C GLN A 276 2.82 20.33 6.17
N ILE A 277 2.46 19.44 5.24
CA ILE A 277 3.39 18.57 4.51
C ILE A 277 3.86 19.27 3.23
N LEU A 278 2.94 19.83 2.45
CA LEU A 278 3.18 20.41 1.13
C LEU A 278 2.59 21.83 1.06
N PRO A 279 3.35 22.86 1.50
CA PRO A 279 2.86 24.23 1.58
C PRO A 279 2.50 24.81 0.20
N ASP A 280 3.16 24.33 -0.86
CA ASP A 280 2.97 24.81 -2.24
C ASP A 280 1.74 24.21 -2.96
N ILE A 281 0.98 23.32 -2.31
CA ILE A 281 -0.25 22.72 -2.89
C ILE A 281 -1.32 23.78 -3.22
N GLN A 282 -1.24 24.98 -2.63
CA GLN A 282 -2.25 26.02 -2.82
C GLN A 282 -2.50 26.36 -4.30
N GLY A 283 -1.51 26.17 -5.19
CA GLY A 283 -1.65 26.41 -6.64
C GLY A 283 -2.33 25.31 -7.46
N ILE A 284 -2.57 24.11 -6.91
CA ILE A 284 -3.05 22.95 -7.70
C ILE A 284 -4.57 22.97 -7.94
N SER A 285 -5.35 23.81 -7.24
CA SER A 285 -6.82 23.76 -7.39
C SER A 285 -7.56 25.08 -7.28
N GLU A 286 -7.70 25.70 -8.45
CA GLU A 286 -8.83 26.58 -8.81
C GLU A 286 -9.45 26.24 -10.17
N ARG A 287 -9.02 25.15 -10.85
CA ARG A 287 -9.52 24.81 -12.20
C ARG A 287 -10.64 23.76 -12.25
N SER A 288 -11.02 23.14 -11.13
CA SER A 288 -12.13 22.19 -11.11
C SER A 288 -13.46 22.90 -10.92
N THR A 289 -14.37 22.80 -11.90
CA THR A 289 -15.73 23.34 -11.82
C THR A 289 -16.65 22.51 -10.92
N ASP A 290 -16.20 21.33 -10.47
CA ASP A 290 -16.97 20.41 -9.61
C ASP A 290 -16.34 20.32 -8.20
N LEU A 291 -17.04 20.87 -7.20
CA LEU A 291 -16.64 20.85 -5.79
C LEU A 291 -16.62 19.42 -5.22
N LEU A 292 -17.54 18.54 -5.63
CA LEU A 292 -17.64 17.18 -5.13
C LEU A 292 -16.37 16.41 -5.51
N ARG A 293 -16.06 16.39 -6.81
CA ARG A 293 -14.85 15.73 -7.32
C ARG A 293 -13.60 16.29 -6.66
N HIS A 294 -13.48 17.61 -6.58
CA HIS A 294 -12.31 18.25 -5.99
C HIS A 294 -12.14 17.91 -4.50
N SER A 295 -13.22 17.93 -3.72
CA SER A 295 -13.18 17.63 -2.28
C SER A 295 -12.81 16.18 -2.01
N LEU A 296 -13.43 15.23 -2.73
CA LEU A 296 -13.09 13.80 -2.62
C LEU A 296 -11.63 13.54 -3.01
N HIS A 297 -11.16 14.26 -4.01
CA HIS A 297 -9.80 14.14 -4.49
C HIS A 297 -8.76 14.59 -3.47
N VAL A 298 -8.93 15.78 -2.89
CA VAL A 298 -8.03 16.30 -1.85
C VAL A 298 -8.10 15.45 -0.57
N SER A 299 -9.28 14.92 -0.24
CA SER A 299 -9.45 14.00 0.89
C SER A 299 -8.73 12.67 0.67
N SER A 300 -8.80 12.14 -0.55
CA SER A 300 -8.05 10.95 -0.96
C SER A 300 -6.55 11.15 -0.82
N LEU A 301 -6.02 12.28 -1.33
CA LEU A 301 -4.61 12.63 -1.19
C LEU A 301 -4.20 12.73 0.28
N THR A 302 -5.03 13.36 1.10
CA THR A 302 -4.82 13.50 2.55
C THR A 302 -4.69 12.13 3.23
N ILE A 303 -5.61 11.21 2.95
CA ILE A 303 -5.60 9.86 3.53
C ILE A 303 -4.41 9.03 3.03
N GLN A 304 -4.03 9.16 1.75
CA GLN A 304 -2.82 8.54 1.21
C GLN A 304 -1.58 8.99 1.97
N PHE A 305 -1.42 10.30 2.16
CA PHE A 305 -0.28 10.86 2.89
C PHE A 305 -0.27 10.41 4.34
N LEU A 306 -1.42 10.39 5.02
CA LEU A 306 -1.53 9.85 6.38
C LEU A 306 -1.02 8.41 6.44
N CYS A 307 -1.50 7.53 5.55
CA CYS A 307 -1.13 6.12 5.55
C CYS A 307 0.35 5.90 5.21
N VAL A 308 0.87 6.52 4.15
CA VAL A 308 2.29 6.37 3.76
C VAL A 308 3.23 6.96 4.79
N SER A 309 2.91 8.14 5.34
CA SER A 309 3.74 8.80 6.34
C SER A 309 3.76 7.99 7.64
N PHE A 310 2.62 7.41 8.04
CA PHE A 310 2.54 6.59 9.24
C PHE A 310 3.22 5.24 9.08
N LEU A 311 3.13 4.64 7.89
CA LEU A 311 3.89 3.46 7.51
C LEU A 311 5.41 3.73 7.64
N SER A 312 5.89 4.83 7.05
CA SER A 312 7.29 5.25 7.16
C SER A 312 7.70 5.53 8.61
N TYR A 313 6.85 6.19 9.38
CA TYR A 313 7.07 6.46 10.81
C TYR A 313 7.23 5.17 11.62
N SER A 314 6.38 4.17 11.38
CA SER A 314 6.45 2.87 12.07
C SER A 314 7.73 2.07 11.77
N GLN A 315 8.38 2.36 10.64
CA GLN A 315 9.67 1.82 10.23
C GLN A 315 10.84 2.74 10.62
N ALA A 316 10.60 3.69 11.53
CA ALA A 316 11.56 4.67 12.05
C ALA A 316 12.23 5.54 10.98
N HIS A 317 11.58 5.74 9.82
CA HIS A 317 12.12 6.47 8.66
C HIS A 317 13.50 5.96 8.17
N ILE A 318 13.86 4.70 8.44
CA ILE A 318 15.17 4.13 8.09
C ILE A 318 15.15 3.62 6.63
N GLY A 319 15.17 4.55 5.68
CA GLY A 319 15.32 4.24 4.26
C GLY A 319 14.05 3.80 3.55
N SER A 320 14.18 2.85 2.62
CA SER A 320 13.10 2.36 1.75
C SER A 320 11.93 1.78 2.54
N ILE A 321 10.71 2.11 2.11
CA ILE A 321 9.48 1.54 2.67
C ILE A 321 9.39 0.07 2.24
N ARG A 322 9.33 -0.85 3.21
CA ARG A 322 9.24 -2.30 2.94
C ARG A 322 8.17 -2.95 3.80
N PRO A 323 6.88 -2.77 3.47
CA PRO A 323 5.81 -3.51 4.13
C PRO A 323 5.94 -5.01 3.82
N PHE A 324 5.43 -5.87 4.72
CA PHE A 324 5.49 -7.33 4.57
C PHE A 324 4.81 -7.85 3.30
N PHE A 325 3.89 -7.07 2.73
CA PHE A 325 3.11 -7.43 1.55
C PHE A 325 3.77 -6.99 0.23
N LEU A 326 5.04 -6.55 0.25
CA LEU A 326 5.84 -6.26 -0.95
C LEU A 326 7.12 -7.09 -0.98
N ASP A 327 7.40 -7.72 -2.11
CA ASP A 327 8.65 -8.46 -2.35
C ASP A 327 9.84 -7.55 -2.69
N THR A 328 9.56 -6.34 -3.18
CA THR A 328 10.53 -5.37 -3.68
C THR A 328 10.58 -4.13 -2.79
N LEU A 329 11.78 -3.58 -2.61
CA LEU A 329 12.00 -2.36 -1.83
C LEU A 329 11.47 -1.13 -2.58
N LEU A 330 10.60 -0.34 -1.93
CA LEU A 330 10.14 0.93 -2.49
C LEU A 330 11.11 2.05 -2.18
N GLN A 331 11.62 2.69 -3.22
CA GLN A 331 12.44 3.91 -3.12
C GLN A 331 11.57 5.16 -3.15
N ARG A 332 10.44 5.13 -3.87
CA ARG A 332 9.55 6.29 -4.00
C ARG A 332 8.08 5.87 -4.08
N THR A 333 7.23 6.56 -3.34
CA THR A 333 5.77 6.50 -3.47
C THR A 333 5.27 7.84 -3.95
N VAL A 334 4.55 7.87 -5.06
CA VAL A 334 3.98 9.09 -5.65
C VAL A 334 2.47 8.99 -5.57
N PRO A 335 1.84 9.72 -4.63
CA PRO A 335 0.41 9.96 -4.67
C PRO A 335 0.07 10.70 -5.98
N SER A 336 -0.76 10.10 -6.83
CA SER A 336 -1.15 10.70 -8.11
C SER A 336 -2.54 11.33 -8.02
N LEU A 337 -2.64 12.53 -8.59
CA LEU A 337 -3.89 13.27 -8.76
C LEU A 337 -4.65 12.90 -10.04
N GLN A 338 -4.05 12.07 -10.91
CA GLN A 338 -4.68 11.62 -12.16
C GLN A 338 -4.43 10.12 -12.36
N SER A 339 -5.46 9.38 -12.78
CA SER A 339 -5.23 8.10 -13.41
C SER A 339 -4.52 8.39 -14.73
N LYS A 340 -3.23 8.09 -14.85
CA LYS A 340 -2.72 7.72 -16.18
C LYS A 340 -3.59 6.54 -16.60
N GLU A 341 -4.24 6.62 -17.75
CA GLU A 341 -4.90 5.46 -18.33
C GLU A 341 -3.91 4.30 -18.25
N GLY A 342 -4.33 3.20 -17.61
CA GLY A 342 -3.46 2.05 -17.41
C GLY A 342 -2.93 1.54 -18.76
N PRO A 343 -1.78 0.86 -18.79
CA PRO A 343 -1.38 0.17 -19.99
C PRO A 343 -2.50 -0.78 -20.38
N SER A 344 -2.91 -0.71 -21.65
CA SER A 344 -3.84 -1.66 -22.27
C SER A 344 -3.43 -3.09 -21.87
N PRO A 345 -4.39 -3.98 -21.55
CA PRO A 345 -4.05 -5.38 -21.30
C PRO A 345 -3.21 -5.90 -22.49
N PRO A 346 -2.20 -6.76 -22.25
CA PRO A 346 -1.41 -7.31 -23.34
C PRO A 346 -2.38 -7.93 -24.34
N GLN A 347 -2.46 -7.34 -25.53
CA GLN A 347 -3.14 -7.96 -26.65
C GLN A 347 -2.36 -9.23 -26.93
N ASN A 348 -2.92 -10.38 -26.56
CA ASN A 348 -2.42 -11.68 -26.98
C ASN A 348 -2.23 -11.64 -28.50
N PRO A 349 -1.00 -11.77 -29.04
CA PRO A 349 -0.86 -12.16 -30.42
C PRO A 349 -1.28 -13.63 -30.50
N LEU A 350 -2.30 -13.88 -31.32
CA LEU A 350 -2.68 -15.22 -31.79
C LEU A 350 -1.48 -15.96 -32.39
#